data_AF-A0A958XTM3-F1
#
_entry.id   AF-A0A958XTM3-F1
#
_cell.length_a   1.000
_cell.length_b   1.000
_cell.length_c   1.000
_cell.angle_alpha   90.00
_cell.angle_beta   90.00
_cell.angle_gamma   90.00
#
_symmetry.space_group_name_H-M   'P 1'
#
loop_
_entity.id
_entity.type
_entity.pdbx_description
1 polymer ?
#
loop_
_entity_poly.entity_id
_entity_poly.type
_entity_poly.pdbx_seq_one_letter_code
_entity_poly.pdbx_strand_id
1 'polypeptide(L)'
;MTLTVHEISHTYFPFMMGINEQDYAWMDEGWASFFDYTLSDSLSGHTLGRVRSYSPIAGTDNDVPPMVRSRNLSTAYRNASYQRPQNAYLTLLDLLGYETFHRCMTGYMDRWKSKHPMPFDFFNTWNEISGQNLDWFWRPWFFEWGYPDLGVQGPVRDEAANCQVLLIVRKGNIPVPVHVEVEYTDGSKEIFHQTAAVWKDGKQQFRISCARGKQVKTATLGLNTIPDVDRSDNCYPEQP
;
A
#
# COMPACT_ATOMS: atom_id res chain seq x y z
N MET A 1 10.17 20.92 -4.77
CA MET A 1 8.72 21.09 -4.98
C MET A 1 7.87 20.25 -4.03
N THR A 2 8.47 19.39 -3.20
CA THR A 2 7.73 18.43 -2.37
C THR A 2 7.08 19.05 -1.12
N LEU A 3 7.83 19.89 -0.38
CA LEU A 3 7.28 20.56 0.81
C LEU A 3 6.11 21.50 0.45
N THR A 4 6.14 22.16 -0.69
CA THR A 4 5.08 23.09 -1.10
C THR A 4 3.74 22.38 -1.29
N VAL A 5 3.72 21.18 -1.87
CA VAL A 5 2.49 20.41 -2.08
C VAL A 5 1.93 19.91 -0.74
N HIS A 6 2.82 19.44 0.15
CA HIS A 6 2.47 19.04 1.50
C HIS A 6 1.77 20.19 2.25
N GLU A 7 2.38 21.38 2.29
CA GLU A 7 1.80 22.54 2.97
C GLU A 7 0.51 23.05 2.32
N ILE A 8 0.39 23.00 0.98
CA ILE A 8 -0.86 23.38 0.29
C ILE A 8 -1.99 22.40 0.63
N SER A 9 -1.68 21.11 0.74
CA SER A 9 -2.64 20.07 1.11
C SER A 9 -3.28 20.35 2.48
N HIS A 10 -2.55 21.04 3.36
CA HIS A 10 -3.08 21.47 4.66
C HIS A 10 -4.30 22.40 4.58
N THR A 11 -4.49 23.11 3.47
CA THR A 11 -5.71 23.88 3.20
C THR A 11 -6.97 23.02 3.27
N TYR A 12 -6.89 21.76 2.82
CA TYR A 12 -7.99 20.82 2.87
C TYR A 12 -7.98 20.01 4.18
N PHE A 13 -6.88 19.33 4.44
CA PHE A 13 -6.69 18.48 5.64
C PHE A 13 -5.54 19.07 6.44
N PRO A 14 -5.75 19.74 7.59
CA PRO A 14 -6.94 19.63 8.42
C PRO A 14 -7.88 20.83 8.29
N PHE A 15 -7.50 21.94 7.65
CA PHE A 15 -8.19 23.22 7.88
C PHE A 15 -9.64 23.26 7.38
N MET A 16 -9.93 22.73 6.19
CA MET A 16 -11.32 22.65 5.70
C MET A 16 -12.13 21.58 6.44
N MET A 17 -11.49 20.47 6.76
CA MET A 17 -12.17 19.31 7.37
C MET A 17 -12.39 19.46 8.87
N GLY A 18 -11.55 20.23 9.56
CA GLY A 18 -11.55 20.38 11.02
C GLY A 18 -10.98 19.16 11.75
N ILE A 19 -9.99 18.47 11.19
CA ILE A 19 -9.41 17.26 11.80
C ILE A 19 -8.70 17.58 13.12
N ASN A 20 -8.87 16.72 14.12
CA ASN A 20 -8.15 16.78 15.38
C ASN A 20 -6.78 16.10 15.24
N GLU A 21 -5.78 16.86 14.83
CA GLU A 21 -4.39 16.38 14.65
C GLU A 21 -3.76 15.87 15.95
N GLN A 22 -4.10 16.46 17.11
CA GLN A 22 -3.53 16.04 18.40
C GLN A 22 -3.89 14.59 18.75
N ASP A 23 -5.05 14.11 18.31
CA ASP A 23 -5.49 12.74 18.52
C ASP A 23 -5.20 11.84 17.32
N TYR A 24 -5.39 12.32 16.08
CA TYR A 24 -5.30 11.50 14.88
C TYR A 24 -4.60 12.22 13.72
N ALA A 25 -3.34 12.60 13.93
CA ALA A 25 -2.51 13.29 12.93
C ALA A 25 -2.40 12.55 11.58
N TRP A 26 -2.60 11.23 11.54
CA TRP A 26 -2.61 10.48 10.28
C TRP A 26 -3.73 10.88 9.31
N MET A 27 -4.85 11.41 9.82
CA MET A 27 -5.94 11.93 9.01
C MET A 27 -5.58 13.25 8.33
N ASP A 28 -4.45 13.84 8.69
CA ASP A 28 -3.92 15.07 8.15
C ASP A 28 -2.64 14.77 7.36
N GLU A 29 -1.59 14.40 8.08
CA GLU A 29 -0.24 14.20 7.56
C GLU A 29 -0.14 13.04 6.57
N GLY A 30 -1.00 12.05 6.71
CA GLY A 30 -1.13 10.95 5.76
C GLY A 30 -1.62 11.44 4.40
N TRP A 31 -2.60 12.35 4.38
CA TRP A 31 -3.16 12.92 3.15
C TRP A 31 -2.18 13.90 2.50
N ALA A 32 -1.56 14.77 3.29
CA ALA A 32 -0.53 15.68 2.80
C ALA A 32 0.64 14.92 2.18
N SER A 33 1.11 13.85 2.83
CA SER A 33 2.14 12.95 2.29
C SER A 33 1.68 12.23 1.02
N PHE A 34 0.42 11.79 0.96
CA PHE A 34 -0.14 11.13 -0.23
C PHE A 34 -0.21 12.07 -1.44
N PHE A 35 -0.68 13.31 -1.26
CA PHE A 35 -0.75 14.30 -2.34
C PHE A 35 0.62 14.77 -2.79
N ASP A 36 1.57 14.96 -1.86
CA ASP A 36 2.97 15.27 -2.20
C ASP A 36 3.55 14.17 -3.10
N TYR A 37 3.33 12.91 -2.74
CA TYR A 37 3.84 11.78 -3.51
C TYR A 37 3.19 11.68 -4.90
N THR A 38 1.86 11.66 -4.96
CA THR A 38 1.12 11.45 -6.22
C THR A 38 1.35 12.59 -7.21
N LEU A 39 1.41 13.83 -6.74
CA LEU A 39 1.66 14.98 -7.61
C LEU A 39 3.14 15.06 -8.04
N SER A 40 4.07 14.76 -7.14
CA SER A 40 5.50 14.73 -7.49
C SER A 40 5.79 13.67 -8.56
N ASP A 41 5.18 12.49 -8.44
CA ASP A 41 5.29 11.41 -9.44
C ASP A 41 4.72 11.84 -10.81
N SER A 42 3.55 12.47 -10.82
CA SER A 42 2.92 12.96 -12.06
C SER A 42 3.72 14.06 -12.77
N LEU A 43 4.45 14.91 -12.04
CA LEU A 43 5.13 16.08 -12.61
C LEU A 43 6.57 15.79 -13.06
N SER A 44 7.25 14.80 -12.46
CA SER A 44 8.67 14.56 -12.75
C SER A 44 8.93 13.64 -13.95
N GLY A 45 7.92 12.98 -14.52
CA GLY A 45 8.05 12.09 -15.69
C GLY A 45 8.99 10.87 -15.51
N HIS A 46 9.67 10.78 -14.37
CA HIS A 46 10.57 9.72 -13.97
C HIS A 46 10.45 9.50 -12.46
N THR A 47 10.04 8.27 -12.11
CA THR A 47 10.48 7.43 -10.99
C THR A 47 11.08 8.18 -9.80
N LEU A 48 10.26 8.59 -8.84
CA LEU A 48 10.77 9.09 -7.57
C LEU A 48 10.84 7.96 -6.54
N GLY A 49 12.07 7.45 -6.37
CA GLY A 49 12.53 6.60 -5.27
C GLY A 49 12.50 7.28 -3.90
N ARG A 50 11.42 7.98 -3.59
CA ARG A 50 11.12 8.56 -2.27
C ARG A 50 9.65 8.36 -1.91
N VAL A 51 9.15 7.12 -1.99
CA VAL A 51 8.34 6.68 -0.86
C VAL A 51 9.26 6.89 0.35
N ARG A 52 8.86 7.70 1.34
CA ARG A 52 9.60 7.70 2.62
C ARG A 52 9.49 6.26 3.10
N SER A 53 10.58 5.50 2.92
CA SER A 53 10.53 4.05 2.88
C SER A 53 9.90 3.56 4.18
N TYR A 54 8.68 3.03 4.08
CA TYR A 54 7.97 2.45 5.22
C TYR A 54 8.62 1.11 5.59
N SER A 55 9.13 0.37 4.59
CA SER A 55 9.81 -0.92 4.74
C SER A 55 10.80 -1.03 5.91
N PRO A 56 11.77 -0.13 6.13
CA PRO A 56 12.79 -0.31 7.16
C PRO A 56 12.26 -0.06 8.58
N ILE A 57 11.08 0.57 8.71
CA ILE A 57 10.46 0.88 10.00
C ILE A 57 9.30 -0.07 10.28
N ALA A 58 8.64 -0.60 9.25
CA ALA A 58 7.51 -1.48 9.38
C ALA A 58 7.82 -2.70 10.27
N GLY A 59 6.93 -3.02 11.20
CA GLY A 59 7.12 -4.12 12.16
C GLY A 59 8.13 -3.87 13.29
N THR A 60 8.82 -2.72 13.32
CA THR A 60 9.66 -2.33 14.47
C THR A 60 8.83 -1.73 15.61
N ASP A 61 9.44 -1.53 16.78
CA ASP A 61 8.79 -0.85 17.92
C ASP A 61 8.35 0.60 17.60
N ASN A 62 8.89 1.21 16.54
CA ASN A 62 8.46 2.53 16.07
C ASN A 62 7.27 2.47 15.10
N ASP A 63 6.81 1.27 14.69
CA ASP A 63 5.63 1.07 13.84
C ASP A 63 4.37 0.76 14.66
N VAL A 64 3.90 1.79 15.36
CA VAL A 64 2.65 1.74 16.11
C VAL A 64 1.44 1.89 15.17
N PRO A 65 0.29 1.27 15.47
CA PRO A 65 -0.93 1.47 14.70
C PRO A 65 -1.35 2.95 14.68
N PRO A 66 -1.72 3.53 13.52
CA PRO A 66 -2.18 4.92 13.40
C PRO A 66 -3.36 5.30 14.32
N MET A 67 -4.17 4.34 14.76
CA MET A 67 -5.26 4.58 15.71
C MET A 67 -4.80 4.85 17.15
N VAL A 68 -3.52 4.64 17.48
CA VAL A 68 -2.94 5.12 18.74
C VAL A 68 -2.89 6.65 18.70
N ARG A 69 -3.44 7.29 19.74
CA ARG A 69 -3.56 8.75 19.78
C ARG A 69 -2.22 9.45 19.61
N SER A 70 -2.13 10.38 18.68
CA SER A 70 -0.88 11.05 18.28
C SER A 70 -0.16 11.74 19.44
N ARG A 71 -0.88 12.38 20.36
CA ARG A 71 -0.32 12.96 21.60
C ARG A 71 0.38 11.98 22.54
N ASN A 72 0.12 10.68 22.41
CA ASN A 72 0.77 9.64 23.21
C ASN A 72 2.03 9.10 22.53
N LEU A 73 2.37 9.58 21.32
CA LEU A 73 3.48 9.10 20.53
C LEU A 73 4.68 10.05 20.65
N SER A 74 5.87 9.46 20.71
CA SER A 74 7.15 10.18 20.64
C SER A 74 7.85 9.82 19.32
N THR A 75 8.88 8.98 19.35
CA THR A 75 9.64 8.56 18.15
C THR A 75 8.76 7.91 17.07
N ALA A 76 7.71 7.19 17.48
CA ALA A 76 6.76 6.54 16.58
C ALA A 76 5.81 7.52 15.85
N TYR A 77 5.70 8.78 16.29
CA TYR A 77 4.77 9.78 15.72
C TYR A 77 4.93 9.88 14.20
N ARG A 78 6.17 10.03 13.72
CA ARG A 78 6.43 10.25 12.29
C ARG A 78 5.99 9.07 11.42
N ASN A 79 6.10 7.84 11.93
CA ASN A 79 5.70 6.68 11.15
C ASN A 79 4.18 6.52 11.14
N ALA A 80 3.55 6.65 12.32
CA ALA A 80 2.11 6.53 12.50
C ALA A 80 1.31 7.62 11.78
N SER A 81 1.85 8.84 11.69
CA SER A 81 1.15 9.99 11.09
C SER A 81 1.43 10.16 9.59
N TYR A 82 2.60 9.76 9.07
CA TYR A 82 2.99 10.04 7.68
C TYR A 82 3.14 8.77 6.86
N GLN A 83 4.12 7.93 7.19
CA GLN A 83 4.62 6.89 6.28
C GLN A 83 3.62 5.75 6.13
N ARG A 84 3.13 5.19 7.24
CA ARG A 84 2.18 4.08 7.20
C ARG A 84 0.83 4.49 6.59
N PRO A 85 0.20 5.62 6.97
CA PRO A 85 -1.02 6.09 6.31
C PRO A 85 -0.83 6.41 4.83
N GLN A 86 0.28 7.04 4.43
CA GLN A 86 0.60 7.29 3.01
C GLN A 86 0.62 5.99 2.21
N ASN A 87 1.30 4.96 2.71
CA ASN A 87 1.36 3.65 2.05
C ASN A 87 -0.01 2.94 2.04
N ALA A 88 -0.80 3.10 3.11
CA ALA A 88 -2.17 2.62 3.14
C ALA A 88 -3.02 3.28 2.03
N TYR A 89 -2.94 4.61 1.87
CA TYR A 89 -3.69 5.32 0.84
C TYR A 89 -3.24 4.98 -0.58
N LEU A 90 -1.94 4.78 -0.82
CA LEU A 90 -1.42 4.32 -2.11
C LEU A 90 -1.89 2.90 -2.43
N THR A 91 -1.85 1.99 -1.45
CA THR A 91 -2.35 0.63 -1.61
C THR A 91 -3.86 0.62 -1.85
N LEU A 92 -4.60 1.51 -1.18
CA LEU A 92 -6.04 1.66 -1.34
C LEU A 92 -6.40 2.24 -2.71
N LEU A 93 -5.60 3.17 -3.24
CA LEU A 93 -5.74 3.69 -4.59
C LEU A 93 -5.57 2.58 -5.64
N ASP A 94 -4.53 1.75 -5.49
CA ASP A 94 -4.34 0.56 -6.33
C ASP A 94 -5.52 -0.42 -6.22
N LEU A 95 -5.99 -0.68 -4.99
CA LEU A 95 -7.09 -1.59 -4.69
C LEU A 95 -8.41 -1.17 -5.33
N LEU A 96 -8.78 0.11 -5.22
CA LEU A 96 -10.08 0.63 -5.65
C LEU A 96 -10.07 1.15 -7.09
N GLY A 97 -8.89 1.49 -7.62
CA GLY A 97 -8.73 2.27 -8.83
C GLY A 97 -9.09 3.75 -8.62
N TYR A 98 -8.59 4.60 -9.53
CA TYR A 98 -8.71 6.06 -9.42
C TYR A 98 -10.16 6.54 -9.27
N GLU A 99 -11.08 6.08 -10.12
CA GLU A 99 -12.47 6.56 -10.13
C GLU A 99 -13.19 6.32 -8.80
N THR A 100 -13.08 5.11 -8.25
CA THR A 100 -13.70 4.76 -6.97
C THR A 100 -13.01 5.49 -5.81
N PHE A 101 -11.67 5.53 -5.81
CA PHE A 101 -10.90 6.25 -4.79
C PHE A 101 -11.26 7.74 -4.78
N HIS A 102 -11.30 8.38 -5.94
CA HIS A 102 -11.63 9.80 -6.10
C HIS A 102 -13.06 10.09 -5.61
N ARG A 103 -14.03 9.24 -5.95
CA ARG A 103 -15.41 9.34 -5.44
C ARG A 103 -15.47 9.22 -3.91
N CYS A 104 -14.75 8.26 -3.31
CA CYS A 104 -14.70 8.10 -1.86
C CYS A 104 -14.07 9.33 -1.18
N MET A 105 -12.95 9.82 -1.69
CA MET A 105 -12.24 10.98 -1.17
C MET A 105 -13.11 12.24 -1.22
N THR A 106 -13.65 12.56 -2.40
CA THR A 106 -14.49 13.75 -2.59
C THR A 106 -15.79 13.66 -1.80
N GLY A 107 -16.45 12.49 -1.77
CA GLY A 107 -17.65 12.30 -0.96
C GLY A 107 -17.39 12.36 0.55
N TYR A 108 -16.21 11.93 1.02
CA TYR A 108 -15.79 12.16 2.41
C TYR A 108 -15.61 13.64 2.70
N MET A 109 -14.91 14.37 1.83
CA MET A 109 -14.75 15.81 1.98
C MET A 109 -16.10 16.55 1.99
N ASP A 110 -17.01 16.22 1.07
CA ASP A 110 -18.31 16.88 0.99
C ASP A 110 -19.21 16.63 2.20
N ARG A 111 -19.14 15.42 2.78
CA ARG A 111 -19.92 15.09 3.98
C ARG A 111 -19.42 15.82 5.22
N TRP A 112 -18.11 15.96 5.36
CA TRP A 112 -17.46 16.29 6.63
C TRP A 112 -16.73 17.63 6.67
N LYS A 113 -16.62 18.34 5.53
CA LYS A 113 -16.14 19.73 5.52
C LYS A 113 -16.89 20.57 6.56
N SER A 114 -16.13 21.28 7.39
CA SER A 114 -16.62 22.11 8.49
C SER A 114 -17.33 21.37 9.64
N LYS A 115 -17.13 20.05 9.83
CA LYS A 115 -17.82 19.25 10.87
C LYS A 115 -16.92 18.49 11.85
N HIS A 116 -15.61 18.45 11.65
CA HIS A 116 -14.64 17.74 12.52
C HIS A 116 -14.80 16.20 12.52
N PRO A 117 -14.52 15.52 11.40
CA PRO A 117 -14.63 14.07 11.32
C PRO A 117 -13.63 13.35 12.23
N MET A 118 -14.08 12.24 12.82
CA MET A 118 -13.27 11.28 13.56
C MET A 118 -12.85 10.11 12.64
N PRO A 119 -11.86 9.28 13.03
CA PRO A 119 -11.43 8.13 12.25
C PRO A 119 -12.55 7.24 11.69
N PHE A 120 -13.56 6.93 12.50
CA PHE A 120 -14.66 6.08 12.05
C PHE A 120 -15.54 6.75 11.00
N ASP A 121 -15.66 8.07 11.00
CA ASP A 121 -16.38 8.81 9.97
C ASP A 121 -15.71 8.66 8.61
N PHE A 122 -14.37 8.65 8.61
CA PHE A 122 -13.56 8.32 7.44
C PHE A 122 -13.81 6.88 6.96
N PHE A 123 -13.56 5.88 7.80
CA PHE A 123 -13.69 4.47 7.41
C PHE A 123 -15.11 4.12 6.94
N ASN A 124 -16.14 4.58 7.66
CA ASN A 124 -17.53 4.31 7.31
C ASN A 124 -17.93 4.98 6.01
N THR A 125 -17.48 6.22 5.75
CA THR A 125 -17.75 6.91 4.49
C THR A 125 -17.12 6.17 3.30
N TRP A 126 -15.88 5.69 3.46
CA TRP A 126 -15.19 4.96 2.40
C TRP A 126 -15.83 3.60 2.13
N ASN A 127 -16.22 2.86 3.17
CA ASN A 127 -16.98 1.61 3.04
C ASN A 127 -18.29 1.85 2.27
N GLU A 128 -19.05 2.88 2.65
CA GLU A 128 -20.34 3.19 2.03
C GLU A 128 -20.21 3.60 0.56
N ILE A 129 -19.33 4.56 0.24
CA ILE A 129 -19.23 5.10 -1.13
C ILE A 129 -18.60 4.09 -2.09
N SER A 130 -17.61 3.30 -1.63
CA SER A 130 -17.01 2.24 -2.43
C SER A 130 -17.98 1.07 -2.68
N GLY A 131 -19.03 0.93 -1.86
CA GLY A 131 -19.93 -0.21 -1.87
C GLY A 131 -19.27 -1.50 -1.38
N GLN A 132 -18.16 -1.40 -0.64
CA GLN A 132 -17.37 -2.55 -0.19
C GLN A 132 -17.15 -2.50 1.31
N ASN A 133 -17.16 -3.66 1.97
CA ASN A 133 -16.57 -3.79 3.29
C ASN A 133 -15.03 -3.82 3.12
N LEU A 134 -14.36 -2.76 3.57
CA LEU A 134 -12.90 -2.62 3.55
C LEU A 134 -12.27 -2.84 4.94
N ASP A 135 -13.00 -3.41 5.91
CA ASP A 135 -12.50 -3.64 7.27
C ASP A 135 -11.28 -4.59 7.28
N TRP A 136 -11.26 -5.56 6.36
CA TRP A 136 -10.11 -6.44 6.12
C TRP A 136 -8.84 -5.68 5.71
N PHE A 137 -9.00 -4.48 5.14
CA PHE A 137 -7.92 -3.58 4.77
C PHE A 137 -7.62 -2.58 5.90
N TRP A 138 -8.65 -1.97 6.50
CA TRP A 138 -8.47 -0.98 7.57
C TRP A 138 -7.79 -1.55 8.80
N ARG A 139 -8.19 -2.73 9.23
CA ARG A 139 -7.67 -3.35 10.46
C ARG A 139 -6.14 -3.49 10.45
N PRO A 140 -5.52 -4.19 9.49
CA PRO A 140 -4.07 -4.35 9.47
C PRO A 140 -3.33 -3.03 9.25
N TRP A 141 -3.90 -2.08 8.50
CA TRP A 141 -3.23 -0.81 8.23
C TRP A 141 -3.31 0.21 9.37
N PHE A 142 -4.44 0.28 10.09
CA PHE A 142 -4.71 1.37 11.05
C PHE A 142 -4.85 0.91 12.51
N PHE A 143 -5.26 -0.33 12.76
CA PHE A 143 -5.65 -0.79 14.10
C PHE A 143 -4.68 -1.82 14.71
N GLU A 144 -4.02 -2.62 13.88
CA GLU A 144 -3.23 -3.77 14.32
C GLU A 144 -1.73 -3.50 14.20
N TRP A 145 -0.92 -4.15 15.04
CA TRP A 145 0.51 -4.23 14.82
C TRP A 145 0.79 -5.15 13.64
N GLY A 146 1.84 -4.87 12.86
CA GLY A 146 2.08 -5.63 11.66
C GLY A 146 3.16 -5.07 10.76
N TYR A 147 3.40 -5.79 9.67
CA TYR A 147 4.31 -5.39 8.61
C TYR A 147 3.91 -6.01 7.27
N PRO A 148 4.25 -5.38 6.14
CA PRO A 148 4.08 -5.97 4.82
C PRO A 148 5.33 -6.80 4.45
N ASP A 149 5.11 -8.04 4.05
CA ASP A 149 6.19 -8.97 3.66
C ASP A 149 5.60 -10.02 2.71
N LEU A 150 6.10 -10.02 1.48
CA LEU A 150 5.82 -11.02 0.47
C LEU A 150 7.12 -11.72 0.06
N GLY A 151 7.01 -13.01 -0.27
CA GLY A 151 8.11 -13.79 -0.82
C GLY A 151 7.72 -14.49 -2.12
N VAL A 152 8.70 -14.74 -3.00
CA VAL A 152 8.50 -15.56 -4.21
C VAL A 152 9.08 -16.96 -4.01
N GLN A 153 8.28 -17.98 -4.32
CA GLN A 153 8.68 -19.38 -4.31
C GLN A 153 8.42 -20.03 -5.67
N GLY A 154 9.21 -21.06 -6.00
CA GLY A 154 9.18 -21.71 -7.31
C GLY A 154 10.25 -21.14 -8.24
N PRO A 155 10.09 -21.28 -9.56
CA PRO A 155 8.93 -21.80 -10.29
C PRO A 155 8.76 -23.31 -10.12
N VAL A 156 7.51 -23.75 -10.03
CA VAL A 156 7.13 -25.18 -10.08
C VAL A 156 6.46 -25.46 -11.41
N ARG A 157 6.76 -26.60 -12.03
CA ARG A 157 6.15 -27.00 -13.31
C ARG A 157 4.73 -27.53 -13.11
N ASP A 158 3.79 -27.01 -13.89
CA ASP A 158 2.42 -27.50 -14.01
C ASP A 158 2.27 -28.24 -15.35
N GLU A 159 2.33 -29.56 -15.33
CA GLU A 159 2.28 -30.40 -16.55
C GLU A 159 0.91 -30.34 -17.24
N ALA A 160 -0.18 -30.19 -16.48
CA ALA A 160 -1.52 -30.13 -17.05
C ALA A 160 -1.75 -28.83 -17.83
N ALA A 161 -1.22 -27.72 -17.31
CA ALA A 161 -1.29 -26.42 -17.97
C ALA A 161 -0.15 -26.16 -18.96
N ASN A 162 0.87 -27.04 -19.01
CA ASN A 162 2.11 -26.87 -19.75
C ASN A 162 2.75 -25.49 -19.49
N CYS A 163 2.87 -25.11 -18.21
CA CYS A 163 3.48 -23.84 -17.81
C CYS A 163 4.27 -23.97 -16.50
N GLN A 164 4.95 -22.89 -16.13
CA GLN A 164 5.55 -22.75 -14.81
C GLN A 164 4.67 -21.86 -13.93
N VAL A 165 4.70 -22.13 -12.62
CA VAL A 165 3.91 -21.42 -11.62
C VAL A 165 4.84 -20.83 -10.57
N LEU A 166 4.72 -19.53 -10.34
CA LEU A 166 5.31 -18.85 -9.20
C LEU A 166 4.28 -18.79 -8.07
N LEU A 167 4.74 -19.04 -6.85
CA LEU A 167 3.93 -18.95 -5.65
C LEU A 167 4.37 -17.72 -4.86
N ILE A 168 3.47 -16.76 -4.71
CA ILE A 168 3.69 -15.57 -3.89
C ILE A 168 3.16 -15.86 -2.51
N VAL A 169 4.02 -15.81 -1.50
CA VAL A 169 3.71 -16.11 -0.11
C VAL A 169 3.58 -14.82 0.66
N ARG A 170 2.46 -14.64 1.37
CA ARG A 170 2.27 -13.53 2.30
C ARG A 170 2.81 -13.96 3.66
N LYS A 171 3.93 -13.39 4.09
CA LYS A 171 4.55 -13.66 5.38
C LYS A 171 4.08 -12.65 6.45
N GLY A 172 3.85 -11.41 6.02
CA GLY A 172 3.31 -10.33 6.84
C GLY A 172 1.79 -10.35 6.94
N ASN A 173 1.24 -9.53 7.84
CA ASN A 173 -0.21 -9.37 8.01
C ASN A 173 -0.77 -8.13 7.28
N ILE A 174 0.08 -7.16 6.92
CA ILE A 174 -0.37 -5.98 6.18
C ILE A 174 -0.53 -6.34 4.70
N PRO A 175 -1.76 -6.27 4.15
CA PRO A 175 -2.01 -6.65 2.76
C PRO A 175 -1.50 -5.56 1.81
N VAL A 176 -0.65 -5.97 0.86
CA VAL A 176 -0.08 -5.14 -0.21
C VAL A 176 -0.32 -5.76 -1.58
N PRO A 177 -0.23 -5.01 -2.70
CA PRO A 177 -0.40 -5.56 -4.04
C PRO A 177 0.69 -6.56 -4.39
N VAL A 178 0.39 -7.48 -5.30
CA VAL A 178 1.36 -8.40 -5.88
C VAL A 178 1.78 -7.85 -7.24
N HIS A 179 3.05 -7.48 -7.36
CA HIS A 179 3.66 -7.08 -8.62
C HIS A 179 4.86 -7.97 -8.89
N VAL A 180 4.91 -8.67 -10.03
CA VAL A 180 6.02 -9.56 -10.38
C VAL A 180 6.44 -9.32 -11.82
N GLU A 181 7.71 -8.99 -12.00
CA GLU A 181 8.35 -8.97 -13.31
C GLU A 181 9.05 -10.31 -13.56
N VAL A 182 8.66 -11.00 -14.64
CA VAL A 182 9.23 -12.28 -15.04
C VAL A 182 10.01 -12.10 -16.34
N GLU A 183 11.25 -12.58 -16.38
CA GLU A 183 12.03 -12.75 -17.61
C GLU A 183 12.15 -14.24 -17.92
N TYR A 184 11.88 -14.60 -19.17
CA TYR A 184 11.96 -15.97 -19.66
C TYR A 184 13.31 -16.27 -20.30
N THR A 185 13.64 -17.56 -20.45
CA THR A 185 14.89 -18.01 -21.09
C THR A 185 15.00 -17.62 -22.57
N ASP A 186 13.87 -17.34 -23.23
CA ASP A 186 13.81 -16.83 -24.61
C ASP A 186 14.03 -15.31 -24.71
N GLY A 187 14.23 -14.62 -23.58
CA GLY A 187 14.44 -13.17 -23.48
C GLY A 187 13.15 -12.34 -23.42
N SER A 188 11.97 -12.96 -23.56
CA SER A 188 10.70 -12.26 -23.39
C SER A 188 10.40 -11.95 -21.92
N LYS A 189 9.58 -10.92 -21.68
CA LYS A 189 9.19 -10.47 -20.34
C LYS A 189 7.68 -10.48 -20.17
N GLU A 190 7.23 -10.70 -18.94
CA GLU A 190 5.83 -10.61 -18.55
C GLU A 190 5.73 -9.95 -17.19
N ILE A 191 4.72 -9.09 -17.03
CA ILE A 191 4.46 -8.37 -15.79
C ILE A 191 3.10 -8.83 -15.28
N PHE A 192 3.08 -9.31 -14.04
CA PHE A 192 1.86 -9.66 -13.32
C PHE A 192 1.59 -8.61 -12.26
N HIS A 193 0.41 -8.01 -12.30
CA HIS A 193 -0.04 -7.07 -11.27
C HIS A 193 -1.42 -7.48 -10.78
N GLN A 194 -1.54 -7.67 -9.47
CA GLN A 194 -2.80 -7.94 -8.79
C GLN A 194 -2.89 -7.05 -7.56
N THR A 195 -4.06 -6.45 -7.35
CA THR A 195 -4.26 -5.59 -6.19
C THR A 195 -4.23 -6.38 -4.89
N ALA A 196 -4.16 -5.68 -3.75
CA ALA A 196 -4.21 -6.29 -2.43
C ALA A 196 -5.48 -7.13 -2.16
N ALA A 197 -6.50 -7.07 -3.03
CA ALA A 197 -7.72 -7.87 -2.96
C ALA A 197 -7.47 -9.38 -2.95
N VAL A 198 -6.35 -9.86 -3.50
CA VAL A 198 -5.99 -11.29 -3.48
C VAL A 198 -5.88 -11.86 -2.06
N TRP A 199 -5.68 -10.99 -1.06
CA TRP A 199 -5.54 -11.32 0.35
C TRP A 199 -6.82 -11.18 1.17
N LYS A 200 -7.91 -10.66 0.60
CA LYS A 200 -9.16 -10.33 1.30
C LYS A 200 -9.75 -11.51 2.06
N ASP A 201 -9.63 -12.72 1.51
CA ASP A 201 -10.15 -13.95 2.10
C ASP A 201 -9.19 -14.60 3.12
N GLY A 202 -8.15 -13.89 3.56
CA GLY A 202 -7.16 -14.41 4.51
C GLY A 202 -6.19 -15.44 3.90
N LYS A 203 -6.11 -15.52 2.57
CA LYS A 203 -5.15 -16.37 1.86
C LYS A 203 -3.72 -15.96 2.23
N GLN A 204 -2.86 -16.95 2.42
CA GLN A 204 -1.43 -16.75 2.66
C GLN A 204 -0.58 -16.94 1.40
N GLN A 205 -1.21 -17.37 0.30
CA GLN A 205 -0.51 -17.68 -0.93
C GLN A 205 -1.35 -17.26 -2.14
N PHE A 206 -0.66 -16.77 -3.17
CA PHE A 206 -1.23 -16.42 -4.46
C PHE A 206 -0.42 -17.08 -5.58
N ARG A 207 -1.10 -17.71 -6.54
CA ARG A 207 -0.45 -18.44 -7.64
C ARG A 207 -0.43 -17.58 -8.90
N ILE A 208 0.73 -17.46 -9.52
CA ILE A 208 0.94 -16.82 -10.81
C ILE A 208 1.30 -17.89 -11.83
N SER A 209 0.44 -18.06 -12.84
CA SER A 209 0.70 -18.96 -13.97
C SER A 209 1.44 -18.20 -15.08
N CYS A 210 2.68 -18.60 -15.33
CA CYS A 210 3.51 -18.06 -16.40
C CYS A 210 3.02 -18.49 -17.78
N ALA A 211 3.51 -17.82 -18.82
CA ALA A 211 3.22 -18.15 -20.22
C ALA A 211 3.50 -19.62 -20.55
N ARG A 212 2.56 -20.26 -21.26
CA ARG A 212 2.65 -21.68 -21.63
C ARG A 212 3.88 -21.98 -22.48
N GLY A 213 4.54 -23.09 -22.18
CA GLY A 213 5.75 -23.55 -22.86
C GLY A 213 7.01 -22.73 -22.60
N LYS A 214 6.94 -21.66 -21.79
CA LYS A 214 8.09 -20.85 -21.44
C LYS A 214 8.70 -21.28 -20.12
N GLN A 215 10.02 -21.06 -20.00
CA GLN A 215 10.78 -21.29 -18.77
C GLN A 215 11.23 -19.96 -18.18
N VAL A 216 10.89 -19.73 -16.92
CA VAL A 216 11.28 -18.59 -16.12
C VAL A 216 12.79 -18.63 -15.92
N LYS A 217 13.46 -17.56 -16.36
CA LYS A 217 14.88 -17.32 -16.11
C LYS A 217 15.06 -16.54 -14.81
N THR A 218 14.30 -15.46 -14.63
CA THR A 218 14.26 -14.69 -13.38
C THR A 218 12.85 -14.22 -13.06
N ALA A 219 12.55 -14.03 -11.79
CA ALA A 219 11.35 -13.34 -11.33
C ALA A 219 11.70 -12.36 -10.21
N THR A 220 11.20 -11.14 -10.28
CA THR A 220 11.41 -10.10 -9.27
C THR A 220 10.06 -9.67 -8.74
N LEU A 221 9.84 -9.87 -7.44
CA LEU A 221 8.63 -9.50 -6.71
C LEU A 221 8.78 -8.10 -6.11
N GLY A 222 7.71 -7.32 -6.22
CA GLY A 222 7.58 -5.98 -5.64
C GLY A 222 7.95 -4.85 -6.61
N LEU A 223 7.70 -3.64 -6.13
CA LEU A 223 8.13 -2.38 -6.73
C LEU A 223 8.76 -1.51 -5.64
N ASN A 224 9.43 -0.42 -6.02
CA ASN A 224 9.88 0.57 -5.04
C ASN A 224 8.72 1.30 -4.34
N THR A 225 7.51 1.17 -4.89
CA THR A 225 6.27 1.78 -4.40
C THR A 225 5.46 0.84 -3.51
N ILE A 226 5.79 -0.44 -3.49
CA ILE A 226 5.12 -1.46 -2.67
C ILE A 226 6.04 -1.74 -1.47
N PRO A 227 5.59 -1.47 -0.24
CA PRO A 227 6.41 -1.72 0.94
C PRO A 227 6.54 -3.22 1.18
N ASP A 228 7.75 -3.62 1.49
CA ASP A 228 8.16 -4.98 1.84
C ASP A 228 9.37 -4.91 2.78
N VAL A 229 9.30 -5.55 3.94
CA VAL A 229 10.36 -5.50 4.98
C VAL A 229 11.54 -6.42 4.68
N ASP A 230 11.35 -7.49 3.89
CA ASP A 230 12.37 -8.45 3.56
C ASP A 230 12.48 -8.61 2.04
N ARG A 231 13.48 -7.94 1.45
CA ARG A 231 13.71 -8.05 0.00
C ARG A 231 14.61 -9.22 -0.38
N SER A 232 15.11 -10.01 0.58
CA SER A 232 16.05 -11.10 0.29
C SER A 232 15.39 -12.27 -0.43
N ASP A 233 14.10 -12.50 -0.20
CA ASP A 233 13.30 -13.58 -0.83
C ASP A 233 12.34 -13.06 -1.91
N ASN A 234 12.59 -11.84 -2.40
CA ASN A 234 11.80 -11.19 -3.45
C ASN A 234 12.36 -11.46 -4.86
N CYS A 235 13.33 -12.37 -5.00
CA CYS A 235 13.93 -12.72 -6.29
C CYS A 235 14.02 -14.24 -6.49
N TYR A 236 13.76 -14.67 -7.72
CA TYR A 236 14.14 -15.99 -8.22
C TYR A 236 15.12 -15.85 -9.39
N PRO A 237 16.21 -16.65 -9.45
CA PRO A 237 16.76 -17.44 -8.34
C PRO A 237 17.11 -16.54 -7.15
N GLU A 238 17.11 -17.11 -5.94
CA GLU A 238 17.53 -16.37 -4.74
C GLU A 238 18.93 -15.77 -4.98
N GLN A 239 19.07 -14.48 -4.70
CA GLN A 239 20.37 -13.83 -4.78
C GLN A 239 21.23 -14.26 -3.59
N PRO A 240 22.52 -14.54 -3.78
CA PRO A 240 23.41 -14.99 -2.71
C PRO A 240 23.65 -13.94 -1.62
#